data_AF-A0A0J6KBR5-F1
#
_entry.id   AF-A0A0J6KBR5-F1
#
_cell.length_a   1.000
_cell.length_b   1.000
_cell.length_c   1.000
_cell.angle_alpha   90.00
_cell.angle_beta   90.00
_cell.angle_gamma   90.00
#
_symmetry.space_group_name_H-M   'P 1'
#
loop_
_entity.id
_entity.type
_entity.pdbx_description
1 polymer ?
#
loop_
_entity_poly.entity_id
_entity_poly.type
_entity_poly.pdbx_seq_one_letter_code
_entity_poly.pdbx_strand_id
1 'polypeptide(L)' 'MPRMTLDLSDEIDGALTDIAKQSGITKAEAMRRAFALLAVAYAEKKKPGFSLGIVREREDHTLEAVGRVVGL' A
#
# COMPACT_ATOMS: atom_id res chain seq x y z
N MET A 1 -14.88 16.31 9.03
CA MET A 1 -14.12 15.46 8.08
C MET A 1 -15.12 14.80 7.14
N PRO A 2 -14.84 14.69 5.83
CA PRO A 2 -15.69 13.93 4.92
C PRO A 2 -15.80 12.48 5.41
N ARG A 3 -17.01 11.92 5.40
CA ARG A 3 -17.31 10.55 5.84
C ARG A 3 -17.62 9.70 4.62
N MET A 4 -16.93 8.58 4.48
CA MET A 4 -17.18 7.58 3.44
C MET A 4 -17.62 6.30 4.13
N THR A 5 -18.66 5.66 3.60
CA THR A 5 -19.10 4.32 3.98
C THR A 5 -18.80 3.39 2.81
N LEU A 6 -18.20 2.25 3.09
CA LEU A 6 -17.84 1.24 2.10
C LEU A 6 -18.33 -0.11 2.61
N ASP A 7 -18.88 -0.91 1.71
CA ASP A 7 -19.06 -2.33 1.94
C ASP A 7 -17.81 -3.05 1.43
N LEU A 8 -17.24 -3.89 2.30
CA LEU A 8 -16.02 -4.65 2.03
C LEU A 8 -16.36 -6.12 1.94
N SER A 9 -15.62 -6.87 1.11
CA SER A 9 -15.64 -8.33 1.23
C SER A 9 -15.05 -8.74 2.58
N ASP A 10 -15.45 -9.90 3.08
CA ASP A 10 -14.95 -10.46 4.33
C ASP A 10 -13.42 -10.60 4.33
N GLU A 11 -12.83 -10.91 3.17
CA GLU A 11 -11.38 -11.02 2.98
C GLU A 11 -10.68 -9.67 3.22
N ILE A 12 -11.19 -8.58 2.63
CA ILE A 12 -10.59 -7.25 2.78
C ILE A 12 -10.79 -6.73 4.21
N ASP A 13 -11.97 -6.94 4.80
CA ASP A 13 -12.22 -6.53 6.19
C ASP A 13 -11.32 -7.30 7.18
N GLY A 14 -11.14 -8.60 6.95
CA GLY A 14 -10.21 -9.43 7.70
C GLY A 14 -8.77 -8.90 7.63
N ALA A 15 -8.26 -8.67 6.42
CA ALA A 15 -6.92 -8.13 6.21
C ALA A 15 -6.72 -6.77 6.90
N LEU A 16 -7.69 -5.85 6.79
CA LEU A 16 -7.63 -4.55 7.47
C LEU A 16 -7.68 -4.69 8.99
N THR A 17 -8.45 -5.64 9.51
CA THR A 17 -8.50 -5.96 10.95
C THR A 17 -7.14 -6.38 11.45
N ASP A 18 -6.46 -7.28 10.72
CA ASP A 18 -5.17 -7.82 11.14
C ASP A 18 -4.07 -6.78 11.05
N ILE A 19 -4.02 -5.99 9.98
CA ILE A 19 -3.08 -4.87 9.83
C ILE A 19 -3.27 -3.86 10.97
N ALA A 20 -4.52 -3.50 11.27
CA ALA A 20 -4.86 -2.56 12.33
C ALA A 20 -4.40 -3.07 13.70
N LYS A 21 -4.66 -4.35 14.02
CA LYS A 21 -4.22 -5.00 15.26
C LYS A 21 -2.70 -5.05 15.38
N GLN A 22 -2.01 -5.56 14.36
CA GLN A 22 -0.55 -5.73 14.36
C GLN A 22 0.19 -4.39 14.45
N SER A 23 -0.38 -3.34 13.85
CA SER A 23 0.23 -2.01 13.82
C SER A 23 -0.22 -1.10 14.98
N GLY A 24 -1.13 -1.56 15.85
CA GLY A 24 -1.69 -0.75 16.94
C GLY A 24 -2.47 0.49 16.48
N ILE A 25 -3.15 0.42 15.33
CA ILE A 25 -3.90 1.53 14.74
C ILE A 25 -5.38 1.15 14.51
N THR A 26 -6.20 2.13 14.10
CA THR A 26 -7.59 1.87 13.70
C THR A 26 -7.68 1.39 12.25
N LYS A 27 -8.76 0.68 11.89
CA LYS A 27 -9.07 0.36 10.47
C LYS A 27 -9.12 1.60 9.58
N ALA A 28 -9.68 2.70 10.10
CA ALA A 28 -9.75 3.96 9.37
C ALA A 28 -8.34 4.54 9.07
N GLU A 29 -7.41 4.40 10.02
CA GLU A 29 -6.01 4.80 9.82
C GLU A 29 -5.29 3.87 8.83
N ALA A 30 -5.51 2.56 8.92
CA ALA A 30 -5.00 1.60 7.94
C ALA A 30 -5.49 1.93 6.52
N MET A 31 -6.78 2.21 6.36
CA MET A 31 -7.36 2.65 5.07
C MET A 31 -6.75 3.95 4.56
N ARG A 32 -6.54 4.95 5.43
CA ARG A 32 -5.87 6.20 5.03
C ARG A 32 -4.48 5.95 4.46
N ARG A 33 -3.70 5.08 5.11
CA ARG A 33 -2.35 4.72 4.63
C ARG A 33 -2.39 3.96 3.30
N ALA A 34 -3.34 3.03 3.15
CA ALA A 34 -3.56 2.32 1.89
C ALA A 34 -3.89 3.28 0.73
N PHE A 35 -4.79 4.25 0.96
CA PHE A 35 -5.10 5.27 -0.03
C PHE A 35 -3.91 6.18 -0.36
N ALA A 36 -3.10 6.55 0.64
CA ALA A 36 -1.89 7.35 0.39
C ALA A 36 -0.90 6.59 -0.50
N LEU A 37 -0.70 5.29 -0.26
CA LEU A 37 0.13 4.44 -1.11
C LEU A 37 -0.43 4.34 -2.54
N LEU A 38 -1.75 4.14 -2.68
CA LEU A 38 -2.41 4.11 -3.98
C LEU A 38 -2.19 5.42 -4.75
N ALA A 39 -2.32 6.57 -4.09
CA ALA A 39 -2.11 7.88 -4.71
C ALA A 39 -0.68 8.05 -5.23
N VAL A 40 0.32 7.64 -4.44
CA VAL A 40 1.73 7.67 -4.86
C VAL A 40 1.97 6.72 -6.03
N ALA A 41 1.49 5.47 -5.95
CA ALA A 41 1.66 4.49 -7.02
C ALA A 41 1.03 4.98 -8.34
N TYR A 42 -0.17 5.56 -8.26
CA TYR A 42 -0.85 6.13 -9.41
C TYR A 42 -0.10 7.34 -10.01
N ALA A 43 0.46 8.21 -9.17
CA ALA A 43 1.24 9.36 -9.62
C ALA A 43 2.57 8.94 -10.29
N GLU A 44 3.30 7.99 -9.71
CA GLU A 44 4.58 7.51 -10.26
C GLU A 44 4.37 6.74 -11.57
N LYS A 45 3.32 5.91 -11.67
CA LYS A 45 3.00 5.15 -12.90
C LYS A 45 2.76 6.06 -14.12
N LYS A 46 2.31 7.29 -13.92
CA LYS A 46 2.08 8.25 -15.02
C LYS A 46 3.38 8.84 -15.59
N LYS A 47 4.49 8.76 -14.87
CA LYS A 47 5.77 9.30 -15.32
C LYS A 47 6.42 8.33 -16.31
N PRO A 48 6.88 8.79 -17.49
CA PRO A 48 7.57 7.94 -18.45
C PRO A 48 8.82 7.30 -17.82
N GLY A 49 8.98 5.99 -17.97
CA GLY A 49 10.14 5.25 -17.47
C GLY A 49 10.10 4.86 -15.99
N PHE A 50 9.04 5.19 -15.26
CA PHE A 50 8.87 4.82 -13.86
C PHE A 50 8.00 3.57 -13.73
N SER A 51 8.25 2.79 -12.68
CA SER A 51 7.42 1.64 -12.30
C SER A 51 7.44 1.45 -10.79
N LEU A 52 6.41 0.80 -10.25
CA LEU A 52 6.40 0.40 -8.84
C LEU A 52 7.12 -0.94 -8.70
N GLY A 53 8.15 -0.98 -7.87
CA GLY A 53 8.95 -2.16 -7.61
C GLY A 53 8.97 -2.52 -6.12
N ILE A 54 9.20 -3.81 -5.84
CA ILE A 54 9.58 -4.28 -4.52
C ILE A 54 11.11 -4.31 -4.50
N VAL A 55 11.70 -3.65 -3.51
CA VAL A 55 13.15 -3.62 -3.32
C VAL A 55 13.54 -4.43 -2.09
N ARG A 56 14.69 -5.09 -2.18
CA ARG A 56 15.38 -5.69 -1.04
C ARG A 56 16.62 -4.87 -0.76
N GLU A 57 16.80 -4.48 0.50
CA GLU A 57 18.04 -3.89 0.98
C GLU A 57 19.07 -5.00 1.24
N ARG A 58 20.28 -4.83 0.71
CA ARG A 58 21.42 -5.75 0.91
C ARG A 58 22.24 -5.35 2.13
N GLU A 59 23.18 -6.21 2.52
CA GLU A 59 24.10 -5.95 3.66
C GLU A 59 24.94 -4.68 3.47
N ASP A 60 25.21 -4.28 2.22
CA ASP A 60 25.94 -3.06 1.86
C ASP A 60 25.02 -1.82 1.72
N HIS A 61 23.77 -1.91 2.19
CA HIS A 61 22.72 -0.89 2.05
C HIS A 61 22.33 -0.53 0.61
N THR A 62 22.78 -1.29 -0.39
CA THR A 62 22.29 -1.11 -1.76
C THR A 62 20.88 -1.69 -1.90
N LEU A 63 20.08 -1.06 -2.75
CA LEU A 63 18.72 -1.50 -3.05
C LEU A 63 18.72 -2.33 -4.33
N GLU A 64 18.26 -3.57 -4.22
CA GLU A 64 18.04 -4.47 -5.35
C GLU A 64 16.56 -4.56 -5.67
N ALA A 65 16.18 -4.30 -6.92
CA ALA A 65 14.83 -4.55 -7.38
C ALA A 65 14.58 -6.07 -7.50
N VAL A 66 13.70 -6.61 -6.66
CA VAL A 66 13.38 -8.06 -6.62
C VAL A 66 12.05 -8.40 -7.29
N GLY A 67 11.23 -7.39 -7.61
CA GLY A 67 9.98 -7.58 -8.33
C GLY A 67 9.39 -6.29 -8.83
N ARG A 68 8.55 -6.38 -9.88
CA ARG A 68 7.76 -5.25 -10.39
C ARG A 68 6.29 -5.51 -10.10
N VAL A 69 5.60 -4.53 -9.53
CA VAL A 69 4.15 -4.60 -9.34
C VAL A 69 3.46 -4.24 -10.65
N VAL A 70 2.56 -5.10 -11.11
CA VAL A 70 1.74 -4.89 -12.31
C VAL A 70 0.26 -4.95 -11.94
N GLY A 71 -0.56 -4.10 -12.57
CA GLY A 71 -2.01 -4.11 -12.37
C GLY A 71 -2.56 -3.23 -11.23
N LEU A 72 -1.73 -2.34 -10.65
CA LEU A 72 -2.21 -1.24 -9.81
C LEU A 72 -2.89 -0.14 -10.63
#